data_AF-A0A080YYI7-F1
#
_entry.id   AF-A0A080YYI7-F1
#
_cell.length_a   1.000
_cell.length_b   1.000
_cell.length_c   1.000
_cell.angle_alpha   90.00
_cell.angle_beta   90.00
_cell.angle_gamma   90.00
#
_symmetry.space_group_name_H-M   'P 1'
#
loop_
_entity.id
_entity.type
_entity.pdbx_description
1 polymer ?
#
loop_
_entity_poly.entity_id
_entity_poly.type
_entity_poly.pdbx_seq_one_letter_code
_entity_poly.pdbx_strand_id
1 'polypeptide(L)'
;MAAISSDELQDAWEKVKAMAILPEPPEPKLPNFGPKVPMKTKLQSIQSLITSLEYNYTGTLYFDVNKNRSFKSIVNTAKEILKEGLPIQCLEGVFLGAYLTAGMSNLERFPISFKTAAGKSTHRHIILGIHHQQQKWGALGLSRCDKLMYKDLKFESLSDLVLDYCREFENVYHKVLKVNVGFPFTHDIHSSERVEWRVLNLPVDMSNWAEIAKQLDGFGKDAAEIEIFKKAKGEFPAWFGTRYALNAPEVEIGRSPRAVQRRNSFSDDFNTFEEEQQTQESALAQTPRTIPKHIIVTPDEFTFKKPSSITAPAPPTNIFLQNTSPLPYLIEIEDRSGLLEIVTKTQATLQTEERDETNPEVHPAKATFRISANGMIAVAIKYNPHRSLTKKPSSPEKSSVKKSMNGNSDESAMNEPLQVVSFRCIPEKIADAVPDGESFTLETPFVFKDI
;
A
#
# COMPACT_ATOMS: atom_id res chain seq x y z
N MET A 1 27.39 -2.71 -2.51
CA MET A 1 27.35 -2.56 -1.04
C MET A 1 27.31 -3.96 -0.47
N ALA A 2 28.15 -4.28 0.51
CA ALA A 2 28.02 -5.55 1.23
C ALA A 2 26.64 -5.59 1.91
N ALA A 3 26.02 -6.77 1.97
CA ALA A 3 24.82 -6.94 2.77
C ALA A 3 25.19 -6.70 4.25
N ILE A 4 24.44 -5.85 4.93
CA ILE A 4 24.59 -5.62 6.36
C ILE A 4 24.30 -6.96 7.05
N SER A 5 25.19 -7.40 7.95
CA SER A 5 24.97 -8.66 8.65
C SER A 5 23.81 -8.52 9.64
N SER A 6 23.14 -9.63 9.96
CA SER A 6 22.07 -9.65 10.98
C SER A 6 22.55 -9.08 12.32
N ASP A 7 23.81 -9.38 12.69
CA ASP A 7 24.43 -8.88 13.91
C ASP A 7 24.66 -7.37 13.90
N GLU A 8 25.11 -6.81 12.76
CA GLU A 8 25.27 -5.35 12.60
C GLU A 8 23.93 -4.62 12.68
N LEU A 9 22.88 -5.21 12.11
CA LEU A 9 21.52 -4.65 12.17
C LEU A 9 20.97 -4.67 13.60
N GLN A 10 21.17 -5.78 14.32
CA GLN A 10 20.73 -5.93 15.70
C GLN A 10 21.46 -4.97 16.64
N ASP A 11 22.78 -4.82 16.49
CA ASP A 11 23.57 -3.86 17.26
C ASP A 11 23.14 -2.40 16.98
N ALA A 12 22.88 -2.06 15.71
CA ALA A 12 22.33 -0.74 15.36
C ALA A 12 20.95 -0.50 16.01
N TRP A 13 20.09 -1.51 16.02
CA TRP A 13 18.76 -1.45 16.64
C TRP A 13 18.82 -1.24 18.16
N GLU A 14 19.71 -1.96 18.84
CA GLU A 14 19.95 -1.82 20.28
C GLU A 14 20.51 -0.44 20.63
N LYS A 15 21.45 0.08 19.83
CA LYS A 15 21.97 1.44 19.98
C LYS A 15 20.87 2.49 19.88
N VAL A 16 20.00 2.39 18.87
CA VAL A 16 18.88 3.33 18.70
C VAL A 16 17.90 3.24 19.88
N LYS A 17 17.58 2.02 20.35
CA LYS A 17 16.71 1.83 21.52
C LYS A 17 17.31 2.33 22.83
N ALA A 18 18.62 2.25 22.98
CA ALA A 18 19.33 2.68 24.18
C ALA A 18 19.52 4.20 24.25
N MET A 19 19.38 4.92 23.12
CA MET A 19 19.48 6.38 23.10
C MET A 19 18.28 7.01 23.82
N ALA A 20 18.55 7.71 24.94
CA ALA A 20 17.53 8.44 25.68
C ALA A 20 17.00 9.67 24.91
N ILE A 21 17.81 10.23 23.99
CA ILE A 21 17.47 11.39 23.17
C ILE A 21 17.99 11.11 21.76
N LEU A 22 17.09 11.07 20.77
CA LEU A 22 17.44 11.00 19.36
C LEU A 22 17.55 12.41 18.77
N PRO A 23 18.43 12.64 17.78
CA PRO A 23 18.48 13.92 17.07
C PRO A 23 17.13 14.17 16.39
N GLU A 24 16.62 15.38 16.53
CA GLU A 24 15.40 15.79 15.85
C GLU A 24 15.66 15.86 14.34
N PRO A 25 14.84 15.20 13.51
CA PRO A 25 15.02 15.23 12.07
C PRO A 25 14.76 16.65 11.53
N PRO A 26 15.53 17.12 10.54
CA PRO A 26 15.35 18.44 9.98
C PRO A 26 14.01 18.55 9.24
N GLU A 27 13.23 19.60 9.54
CA GLU A 27 11.96 19.82 8.84
C GLU A 27 12.18 20.11 7.34
N PRO A 28 11.40 19.47 6.44
CA PRO A 28 11.49 19.70 5.01
C PRO A 28 11.03 21.12 4.65
N LYS A 29 11.97 21.97 4.22
CA LYS A 29 11.68 23.37 3.85
C LYS A 29 11.19 23.45 2.41
N LEU A 30 9.95 23.91 2.23
CA LEU A 30 9.39 24.15 0.91
C LEU A 30 10.18 25.24 0.17
N PRO A 31 10.59 25.02 -1.09
CA PRO A 31 11.29 26.03 -1.84
C PRO A 31 10.33 27.16 -2.21
N ASN A 32 10.73 28.40 -1.91
CA ASN A 32 9.99 29.59 -2.33
C ASN A 32 10.63 30.19 -3.58
N PHE A 33 9.87 30.27 -4.66
CA PHE A 33 10.35 30.76 -5.95
C PHE A 33 9.88 32.19 -6.19
N GLY A 34 10.83 33.14 -6.13
CA GLY A 34 10.59 34.47 -6.68
C GLY A 34 10.36 34.43 -8.20
N PRO A 35 9.75 35.47 -8.79
CA PRO A 35 9.41 35.52 -10.21
C PRO A 35 10.64 35.46 -11.13
N LYS A 36 11.82 35.87 -10.66
CA LYS A 36 13.07 35.95 -11.44
C LYS A 36 13.96 34.71 -11.35
N VAL A 37 13.59 33.69 -10.57
CA VAL A 37 14.44 32.50 -10.40
C VAL A 37 14.43 31.66 -11.69
N PRO A 38 15.59 31.33 -12.29
CA PRO A 38 15.66 30.50 -13.49
C PRO A 38 15.06 29.10 -13.26
N MET A 39 14.43 28.53 -14.29
CA MET A 39 13.76 27.23 -14.17
C MET A 39 14.70 26.12 -13.69
N LYS A 40 15.94 26.10 -14.20
CA LYS A 40 16.99 25.16 -13.75
C LYS A 40 17.18 25.22 -12.23
N THR A 41 17.31 26.42 -11.67
CA THR A 41 17.46 26.62 -10.22
C THR A 41 16.22 26.16 -9.46
N LYS A 42 15.00 26.41 -9.99
CA LYS A 42 13.77 25.92 -9.36
C LYS A 42 13.75 24.40 -9.25
N LEU A 43 14.07 23.71 -10.33
CA LEU A 43 14.13 22.24 -10.36
C LEU A 43 15.22 21.69 -9.45
N GLN A 44 16.38 22.34 -9.38
CA GLN A 44 17.43 21.96 -8.43
C GLN A 44 16.98 22.10 -6.98
N SER A 45 16.29 23.20 -6.62
CA SER A 45 15.75 23.35 -5.26
C SER A 45 14.65 22.31 -4.94
N ILE A 46 13.80 21.98 -5.90
CA ILE A 46 12.81 20.89 -5.75
C ILE A 46 13.53 19.57 -5.53
N GLN A 47 14.56 19.27 -6.32
CA GLN A 47 15.35 18.06 -6.15
C GLN A 47 16.05 18.03 -4.79
N SER A 48 16.63 19.15 -4.33
CA SER A 48 17.25 19.22 -3.01
C SER A 48 16.27 18.90 -1.88
N LEU A 49 15.01 19.35 -1.99
CA LEU A 49 13.95 18.98 -1.05
C LEU A 49 13.59 17.49 -1.14
N ILE A 50 13.48 16.93 -2.34
CA ILE A 50 13.22 15.48 -2.51
C ILE A 50 14.36 14.67 -1.89
N THR A 51 15.61 15.08 -2.12
CA THR A 51 16.80 14.41 -1.60
C THR A 51 16.95 14.59 -0.07
N SER A 52 16.50 15.71 0.51
CA SER A 52 16.59 15.93 1.96
C SER A 52 15.68 15.03 2.78
N LEU A 53 14.69 14.39 2.15
CA LEU A 53 13.87 13.34 2.78
C LEU A 53 14.62 12.00 2.88
N GLU A 54 15.72 11.84 2.14
CA GLU A 54 16.52 10.61 2.08
C GLU A 54 15.82 9.42 1.40
N TYR A 55 16.62 8.53 0.82
CA TYR A 55 16.10 7.29 0.26
C TYR A 55 15.75 6.32 1.39
N ASN A 56 14.56 5.74 1.34
CA ASN A 56 14.10 4.80 2.35
C ASN A 56 14.78 3.42 2.23
N TYR A 57 15.67 3.13 3.19
CA TYR A 57 16.35 1.84 3.35
C TYR A 57 15.75 0.94 4.45
N THR A 58 14.65 1.34 5.09
CA THR A 58 14.10 0.63 6.27
C THR A 58 13.29 -0.62 5.90
N GLY A 59 12.96 -0.80 4.62
CA GLY A 59 12.09 -1.87 4.14
C GLY A 59 10.61 -1.69 4.48
N THR A 60 10.24 -0.60 5.17
CA THR A 60 8.85 -0.27 5.51
C THR A 60 8.32 0.82 4.59
N LEU A 61 7.15 0.61 3.99
CA LEU A 61 6.46 1.64 3.23
C LEU A 61 5.66 2.54 4.17
N TYR A 62 5.96 3.84 4.19
CA TYR A 62 5.30 4.81 5.05
C TYR A 62 4.06 5.44 4.40
N PHE A 63 4.03 5.53 3.07
CA PHE A 63 2.98 6.23 2.32
C PHE A 63 2.26 5.33 1.30
N ASP A 64 1.04 5.72 0.91
CA ASP A 64 0.27 4.99 -0.10
C ASP A 64 0.89 5.10 -1.50
N VAL A 65 1.46 3.99 -1.98
CA VAL A 65 2.14 3.86 -3.28
C VAL A 65 1.22 3.32 -4.40
N ASN A 66 -0.09 3.21 -4.17
CA ASN A 66 -1.01 2.68 -5.18
C ASN A 66 -1.02 3.55 -6.45
N LYS A 67 -0.64 2.97 -7.60
CA LYS A 67 -0.59 3.68 -8.88
C LYS A 67 -1.98 3.88 -9.51
N ASN A 68 -2.98 3.10 -9.10
CA ASN A 68 -4.30 3.08 -9.70
C ASN A 68 -5.27 4.08 -9.02
N ARG A 69 -4.80 5.31 -8.85
CA ARG A 69 -5.52 6.39 -8.15
C ARG A 69 -5.49 7.68 -8.96
N SER A 70 -6.32 8.64 -8.57
CA SER A 70 -6.39 9.94 -9.23
C SER A 70 -5.20 10.82 -8.90
N PHE A 71 -4.93 11.83 -9.74
CA PHE A 71 -3.88 12.80 -9.46
C PHE A 71 -4.14 13.60 -8.17
N LYS A 72 -5.39 13.97 -7.88
CA LYS A 72 -5.77 14.55 -6.57
C LYS A 72 -5.35 13.68 -5.39
N SER A 73 -5.52 12.37 -5.52
CA SER A 73 -5.12 11.44 -4.48
C SER A 73 -3.60 11.43 -4.32
N ILE A 74 -2.85 11.34 -5.42
CA ILE A 74 -1.37 11.43 -5.43
C ILE A 74 -0.89 12.71 -4.76
N VAL A 75 -1.51 13.85 -5.05
CA VAL A 75 -1.21 15.14 -4.43
C VAL A 75 -1.43 15.12 -2.92
N ASN A 76 -2.49 14.47 -2.43
CA ASN A 76 -2.72 14.34 -1.00
C ASN A 76 -1.58 13.55 -0.32
N THR A 77 -1.09 12.48 -0.95
CA THR A 77 0.08 11.75 -0.44
C THR A 77 1.35 12.59 -0.52
N ALA A 78 1.56 13.39 -1.57
CA ALA A 78 2.70 14.32 -1.62
C ALA A 78 2.66 15.36 -0.48
N LYS A 79 1.48 15.85 -0.11
CA LYS A 79 1.29 16.73 1.05
C LYS A 79 1.55 16.03 2.38
N GLU A 80 1.15 14.76 2.49
CA GLU A 80 1.44 13.91 3.65
C GLU A 80 2.95 13.67 3.81
N ILE A 81 3.66 13.36 2.72
CA ILE A 81 5.13 13.23 2.71
C ILE A 81 5.80 14.49 3.27
N LEU A 82 5.38 15.68 2.81
CA LEU A 82 5.93 16.94 3.28
C LEU A 82 5.59 17.25 4.75
N LYS A 83 4.43 16.77 5.22
CA LYS A 83 3.97 16.98 6.59
C LYS A 83 4.71 16.08 7.59
N GLU A 84 4.91 14.82 7.22
CA GLU A 84 5.52 13.82 8.10
C GLU A 84 7.05 13.79 8.00
N GLY A 85 7.62 14.23 6.86
CA GLY A 85 9.08 14.35 6.71
C GLY A 85 9.85 13.01 6.75
N LEU A 86 9.18 11.90 6.46
CA LEU A 86 9.78 10.56 6.51
C LEU A 86 10.52 10.20 5.19
N PRO A 87 11.48 9.25 5.25
CA PRO A 87 12.15 8.75 4.06
C PRO A 87 11.22 8.18 3.00
N ILE A 88 11.59 8.39 1.73
CA ILE A 88 10.78 8.02 0.57
C ILE A 88 11.56 7.19 -0.45
N GLN A 89 10.87 6.54 -1.36
CA GLN A 89 11.44 5.80 -2.49
C GLN A 89 11.17 6.52 -3.81
N CYS A 90 11.60 5.89 -4.91
CA CYS A 90 11.53 6.45 -6.26
C CYS A 90 10.11 6.89 -6.67
N LEU A 91 9.07 6.12 -6.36
CA LEU A 91 7.68 6.47 -6.75
C LEU A 91 7.13 7.66 -5.97
N GLU A 92 7.38 7.72 -4.66
CA GLU A 92 6.99 8.84 -3.81
C GLU A 92 7.74 10.12 -4.22
N GLY A 93 9.02 9.99 -4.63
CA GLY A 93 9.77 11.08 -5.23
C GLY A 93 9.13 11.61 -6.53
N VAL A 94 8.54 10.74 -7.34
CA VAL A 94 7.75 11.14 -8.52
C VAL A 94 6.45 11.85 -8.12
N PHE A 95 5.75 11.37 -7.09
CA PHE A 95 4.54 12.03 -6.57
C PHE A 95 4.86 13.46 -6.10
N LEU A 96 5.93 13.60 -5.32
CA LEU A 96 6.38 14.87 -4.78
C LEU A 96 6.84 15.82 -5.88
N GLY A 97 7.66 15.32 -6.82
CA GLY A 97 8.09 16.09 -7.99
C GLY A 97 6.90 16.59 -8.81
N ALA A 98 5.90 15.73 -9.07
CA ALA A 98 4.71 16.10 -9.85
C ALA A 98 3.87 17.16 -9.13
N TYR A 99 3.70 17.06 -7.81
CA TYR A 99 3.00 18.06 -7.01
C TYR A 99 3.73 19.42 -6.99
N LEU A 100 5.02 19.42 -6.66
CA LEU A 100 5.82 20.65 -6.51
C LEU A 100 5.98 21.43 -7.83
N THR A 101 5.85 20.74 -8.97
CA THR A 101 5.92 21.35 -10.31
C THR A 101 4.55 21.58 -10.95
N ALA A 102 3.44 21.25 -10.29
CA ALA A 102 2.10 21.38 -10.86
C ALA A 102 1.74 22.83 -11.22
N GLY A 103 2.23 23.82 -10.47
CA GLY A 103 2.04 25.24 -10.76
C GLY A 103 2.89 25.80 -11.92
N MET A 104 3.79 24.99 -12.50
CA MET A 104 4.71 25.42 -13.57
C MET A 104 4.17 24.98 -14.93
N SER A 105 3.24 25.76 -15.50
CA SER A 105 2.53 25.43 -16.76
C SER A 105 3.42 25.29 -18.01
N ASN A 106 4.67 25.72 -17.93
CA ASN A 106 5.66 25.58 -18.99
C ASN A 106 6.52 24.31 -18.86
N LEU A 107 6.16 23.40 -17.95
CA LEU A 107 6.79 22.10 -17.76
C LEU A 107 5.80 20.97 -18.00
N GLU A 108 6.08 20.13 -18.97
CA GLU A 108 5.45 18.82 -19.07
C GLU A 108 6.20 17.81 -18.21
N ARG A 109 5.45 16.91 -17.58
CA ARG A 109 5.95 16.05 -16.50
C ARG A 109 5.54 14.62 -16.80
N PHE A 110 6.46 13.79 -17.25
CA PHE A 110 6.20 12.44 -17.72
C PHE A 110 6.69 11.40 -16.70
N PRO A 111 5.86 10.43 -16.27
CA PRO A 111 6.38 9.30 -15.52
C PRO A 111 7.14 8.37 -16.46
N ILE A 112 8.41 8.09 -16.15
CA ILE A 112 9.28 7.19 -16.94
C ILE A 112 9.75 6.07 -16.02
N SER A 113 9.36 4.83 -16.34
CA SER A 113 9.70 3.64 -15.56
C SER A 113 10.70 2.77 -16.31
N PHE A 114 11.67 2.23 -15.57
CA PHE A 114 12.67 1.30 -16.07
C PHE A 114 12.47 -0.07 -15.43
N LYS A 115 12.45 -1.13 -16.25
CA LYS A 115 12.62 -2.52 -15.80
C LYS A 115 14.03 -2.95 -16.17
N THR A 116 14.80 -3.39 -15.19
CA THR A 116 16.20 -3.76 -15.37
C THR A 116 16.47 -5.14 -14.76
N ALA A 117 17.53 -5.80 -15.20
CA ALA A 117 18.03 -7.04 -14.61
C ALA A 117 19.46 -6.84 -14.12
N ALA A 118 19.76 -7.32 -12.92
CA ALA A 118 21.12 -7.40 -12.39
C ALA A 118 21.31 -8.80 -11.79
N GLY A 119 22.23 -9.57 -12.36
CA GLY A 119 22.32 -11.01 -12.08
C GLY A 119 21.02 -11.73 -12.42
N LYS A 120 20.43 -12.44 -11.45
CA LYS A 120 19.15 -13.14 -11.58
C LYS A 120 17.94 -12.27 -11.20
N SER A 121 18.16 -11.10 -10.62
CA SER A 121 17.11 -10.28 -10.01
C SER A 121 16.62 -9.20 -10.97
N THR A 122 15.30 -9.05 -11.04
CA THR A 122 14.65 -7.97 -11.79
C THR A 122 14.35 -6.80 -10.86
N HIS A 123 14.70 -5.60 -11.28
CA HIS A 123 14.48 -4.38 -10.53
C HIS A 123 13.62 -3.40 -11.32
N ARG A 124 12.86 -2.58 -10.60
CA ARG A 124 12.03 -1.52 -11.17
C ARG A 124 12.43 -0.19 -10.57
N HIS A 125 12.50 0.82 -11.41
CA HIS A 125 12.80 2.20 -11.02
C HIS A 125 11.88 3.15 -11.78
N ILE A 126 11.59 4.31 -11.21
CA ILE A 126 10.77 5.34 -11.85
C ILE A 126 11.34 6.73 -11.57
N ILE A 127 11.30 7.59 -12.58
CA ILE A 127 11.65 9.01 -12.49
C ILE A 127 10.54 9.86 -13.11
N LEU A 128 10.56 11.16 -12.82
CA LEU A 128 9.69 12.14 -13.44
C LEU A 128 10.49 12.89 -14.50
N GLY A 129 10.32 12.51 -15.77
CA GLY A 129 10.87 13.22 -16.90
C GLY A 129 10.26 14.61 -17.00
N ILE A 130 11.09 15.63 -17.17
CA ILE A 130 10.67 17.01 -17.29
C ILE A 130 11.01 17.51 -18.68
N HIS A 131 10.03 18.03 -19.39
CA HIS A 131 10.21 18.73 -20.66
C HIS A 131 9.83 20.19 -20.48
N HIS A 132 10.78 21.07 -20.77
CA HIS A 132 10.56 22.52 -20.69
C HIS A 132 10.33 23.09 -22.10
N GLN A 133 9.56 24.18 -22.18
CA GLN A 133 9.20 24.85 -23.43
C GLN A 133 10.40 25.20 -24.34
N GLN A 134 11.62 25.33 -23.80
CA GLN A 134 12.87 25.45 -24.59
C GLN A 134 13.33 24.13 -25.24
N GLN A 135 12.45 23.13 -25.33
CA GLN A 135 12.67 21.79 -25.89
C GLN A 135 13.80 21.00 -25.21
N LYS A 136 14.15 21.36 -23.98
CA LYS A 136 15.16 20.65 -23.19
C LYS A 136 14.47 19.65 -22.26
N TRP A 137 15.06 18.46 -22.19
CA TRP A 137 14.68 17.38 -21.31
C TRP A 137 15.60 17.30 -20.10
N GLY A 138 15.04 16.86 -18.98
CA GLY A 138 15.71 16.58 -17.72
C GLY A 138 14.83 15.69 -16.86
N ALA A 139 15.15 15.54 -15.57
CA ALA A 139 14.39 14.67 -14.69
C ALA A 139 14.49 15.08 -13.22
N LEU A 140 13.41 14.79 -12.49
CA LEU A 140 13.35 14.75 -11.04
C LEU A 140 13.14 13.31 -10.57
N GLY A 141 13.62 12.97 -9.38
CA GLY A 141 13.35 11.67 -8.79
C GLY A 141 14.24 11.39 -7.60
N LEU A 142 14.17 10.16 -7.10
CA LEU A 142 15.03 9.70 -6.01
C LEU A 142 15.46 8.26 -6.27
N SER A 143 16.72 7.96 -6.00
CA SER A 143 17.33 6.65 -6.24
C SER A 143 18.41 6.40 -5.20
N ARG A 144 18.79 5.14 -5.03
CA ARG A 144 19.97 4.72 -4.27
C ARG A 144 21.28 5.12 -4.95
N CYS A 145 21.21 5.47 -6.24
CA CYS A 145 22.34 5.93 -7.03
C CYS A 145 22.05 7.34 -7.56
N ASP A 146 22.92 8.29 -7.24
CA ASP A 146 22.74 9.70 -7.60
C ASP A 146 22.62 9.93 -9.12
N LYS A 147 23.29 9.07 -9.89
CA LYS A 147 23.25 9.14 -11.35
C LYS A 147 21.95 8.60 -11.96
N LEU A 148 21.11 7.96 -11.16
CA LEU A 148 19.81 7.39 -11.56
C LEU A 148 18.62 8.18 -10.99
N MET A 149 18.84 9.41 -10.49
CA MET A 149 17.77 10.31 -10.04
C MET A 149 17.71 11.60 -10.86
N TYR A 150 18.20 12.72 -10.34
CA TYR A 150 18.15 14.04 -10.99
C TYR A 150 18.96 14.12 -12.28
N LYS A 151 18.40 14.81 -13.26
CA LYS A 151 19.10 15.19 -14.49
C LYS A 151 18.78 16.65 -14.83
N ASP A 152 19.82 17.45 -15.03
CA ASP A 152 19.70 18.84 -15.49
C ASP A 152 18.89 18.92 -16.80
N LEU A 153 18.18 20.04 -17.01
CA LEU A 153 17.52 20.38 -18.28
C LEU A 153 18.55 20.67 -19.38
N LYS A 154 19.15 19.63 -19.94
CA LYS A 154 20.23 19.76 -20.93
C LYS A 154 20.08 18.86 -22.16
N PHE A 155 19.22 17.86 -22.11
CA PHE A 155 19.06 16.86 -23.17
C PHE A 155 18.16 17.43 -24.27
N GLU A 156 18.52 17.24 -25.54
CA GLU A 156 17.78 17.80 -26.68
C GLU A 156 16.53 16.96 -27.04
N SER A 157 16.48 15.72 -26.56
CA SER A 157 15.40 14.78 -26.86
C SER A 157 15.09 13.88 -25.66
N LEU A 158 13.92 13.23 -25.70
CA LEU A 158 13.53 12.25 -24.68
C LEU A 158 14.43 11.01 -24.80
N SER A 159 14.78 10.63 -26.03
CA SER A 159 15.71 9.54 -26.28
C SER A 159 17.09 9.78 -25.67
N ASP A 160 17.66 10.99 -25.78
CA ASP A 160 18.95 11.33 -25.18
C ASP A 160 18.93 11.22 -23.65
N LEU A 161 17.85 11.68 -23.02
CA LEU A 161 17.65 11.53 -21.58
C LEU A 161 17.57 10.05 -21.17
N VAL A 162 16.76 9.25 -21.88
CA VAL A 162 16.59 7.82 -21.58
C VAL A 162 17.89 7.05 -21.83
N LEU A 163 18.64 7.38 -22.88
CA LEU A 163 19.94 6.77 -23.18
C LEU A 163 20.94 7.00 -22.05
N ASP A 164 20.96 8.21 -21.49
CA ASP A 164 21.80 8.54 -20.34
C ASP A 164 21.47 7.65 -19.13
N TYR A 165 20.19 7.45 -18.81
CA TYR A 165 19.80 6.48 -17.78
C TYR A 165 20.22 5.05 -18.13
N CYS A 166 20.05 4.61 -19.37
CA CYS A 166 20.48 3.26 -19.78
C CYS A 166 21.98 3.05 -19.53
N ARG A 167 22.81 4.03 -19.89
CA ARG A 167 24.26 4.01 -19.62
C ARG A 167 24.56 4.00 -18.13
N GLU A 168 23.84 4.79 -17.33
CA GLU A 168 24.06 4.81 -15.88
C GLU A 168 23.57 3.55 -15.17
N PHE A 169 22.58 2.85 -15.72
CA PHE A 169 22.21 1.49 -15.26
C PHE A 169 23.32 0.49 -15.59
N GLU A 170 23.87 0.53 -16.81
CA GLU A 170 24.99 -0.33 -17.20
C GLU A 170 26.22 -0.11 -16.31
N ASN A 171 26.51 1.15 -15.94
CA ASN A 171 27.59 1.51 -15.02
C ASN A 171 27.45 0.90 -13.62
N VAL A 172 26.22 0.55 -13.21
CA VAL A 172 25.95 -0.16 -11.95
C VAL A 172 25.61 -1.64 -12.16
N TYR A 173 25.99 -2.21 -13.32
CA TYR A 173 25.81 -3.61 -13.69
C TYR A 173 24.36 -4.06 -13.86
N HIS A 174 23.47 -3.12 -14.19
CA HIS A 174 22.10 -3.41 -14.59
C HIS A 174 21.97 -3.41 -16.12
N LYS A 175 21.29 -4.41 -16.68
CA LYS A 175 20.81 -4.40 -18.06
C LYS A 175 19.40 -3.85 -18.12
N VAL A 176 19.16 -2.81 -18.92
CA VAL A 176 17.80 -2.27 -19.12
C VAL A 176 17.02 -3.17 -20.08
N LEU A 177 15.92 -3.75 -19.59
CA LEU A 177 15.05 -4.65 -20.38
C LEU A 177 13.92 -3.87 -21.04
N LYS A 178 13.27 -2.98 -20.28
CA LYS A 178 12.08 -2.26 -20.74
C LYS A 178 12.06 -0.85 -20.21
N VAL A 179 11.62 0.09 -21.06
CA VAL A 179 11.29 1.46 -20.67
C VAL A 179 9.81 1.69 -20.92
N ASN A 180 9.11 2.19 -19.91
CA ASN A 180 7.71 2.59 -20.05
C ASN A 180 7.58 4.10 -19.83
N VAL A 181 6.84 4.77 -20.69
CA VAL A 181 6.53 6.20 -20.59
C VAL A 181 5.02 6.37 -20.49
N GLY A 182 4.57 7.13 -19.49
CA GLY A 182 3.16 7.48 -19.32
C GLY A 182 2.78 8.82 -19.97
N PHE A 183 1.51 9.18 -19.86
CA PHE A 183 1.06 10.52 -20.25
C PHE A 183 1.59 11.59 -19.28
N PRO A 184 1.71 12.85 -19.74
CA PRO A 184 2.12 13.93 -18.86
C PRO A 184 1.10 14.11 -17.73
N PHE A 185 1.58 14.42 -16.52
CA PHE A 185 0.68 14.76 -15.42
C PHE A 185 -0.11 16.03 -15.76
N THR A 186 -1.40 16.06 -15.41
CA THR A 186 -2.20 17.28 -15.45
C THR A 186 -1.70 18.31 -14.45
N HIS A 187 -1.81 19.60 -14.78
CA HIS A 187 -1.47 20.70 -13.86
C HIS A 187 -2.55 20.94 -12.80
N ASP A 188 -3.76 20.43 -13.01
CA ASP A 188 -4.84 20.52 -12.03
C ASP A 188 -4.63 19.52 -10.88
N ILE A 189 -4.15 20.02 -9.75
CA ILE A 189 -3.94 19.24 -8.52
C ILE A 189 -5.23 18.67 -7.91
N HIS A 190 -6.40 19.08 -8.39
CA HIS A 190 -7.71 18.56 -7.97
C HIS A 190 -8.31 17.57 -8.97
N SER A 191 -7.59 17.25 -10.04
CA SER A 191 -8.05 16.32 -11.06
C SER A 191 -8.34 14.94 -10.47
N SER A 192 -9.54 14.44 -10.79
CA SER A 192 -9.98 13.09 -10.43
C SER A 192 -9.58 12.04 -11.47
N GLU A 193 -8.86 12.44 -12.52
CA GLU A 193 -8.36 11.55 -13.56
C GLU A 193 -7.25 10.64 -13.02
N ARG A 194 -7.25 9.40 -13.50
CA ARG A 194 -6.21 8.42 -13.18
C ARG A 194 -4.96 8.74 -13.99
N VAL A 195 -3.80 8.56 -13.36
CA VAL A 195 -2.52 8.72 -14.05
C VAL A 195 -2.25 7.47 -14.89
N GLU A 196 -1.93 7.69 -16.16
CA GLU A 196 -1.56 6.62 -17.07
C GLU A 196 -0.05 6.44 -17.12
N TRP A 197 0.47 5.49 -16.34
CA TRP A 197 1.91 5.32 -16.10
C TRP A 197 2.68 4.63 -17.23
N ARG A 198 2.00 3.90 -18.12
CA ARG A 198 2.62 2.95 -19.07
C ARG A 198 1.90 2.96 -20.43
N VAL A 199 1.88 4.10 -21.08
CA VAL A 199 1.23 4.26 -22.39
C VAL A 199 2.12 3.71 -23.50
N LEU A 200 3.39 4.12 -23.48
CA LEU A 200 4.43 3.62 -24.37
C LEU A 200 5.29 2.60 -23.61
N ASN A 201 5.43 1.40 -24.16
CA ASN A 201 6.09 0.25 -23.55
C ASN A 201 7.14 -0.30 -24.52
N LEU A 202 8.41 0.07 -24.34
CA LEU A 202 9.48 -0.24 -25.30
C LEU A 202 10.40 -1.34 -24.75
N PRO A 203 10.57 -2.48 -25.45
CA PRO A 203 11.60 -3.46 -25.13
C PRO A 203 12.96 -2.90 -25.58
N VAL A 204 13.83 -2.55 -24.63
CA VAL A 204 15.11 -1.89 -24.92
C VAL A 204 16.21 -2.91 -25.22
N ASP A 205 16.12 -4.12 -24.68
CA ASP A 205 17.13 -5.16 -24.82
C ASP A 205 17.10 -5.89 -26.16
N MET A 206 15.94 -5.91 -26.83
CA MET A 206 15.72 -6.63 -28.10
C MET A 206 15.69 -5.71 -29.32
N SER A 207 15.50 -4.41 -29.14
CA SER A 207 15.24 -3.47 -30.25
C SER A 207 16.44 -2.57 -30.55
N ASN A 208 16.52 -2.13 -31.80
CA ASN A 208 17.54 -1.18 -32.23
C ASN A 208 17.30 0.20 -31.59
N TRP A 209 18.35 0.81 -31.03
CA TRP A 209 18.24 2.11 -30.36
C TRP A 209 17.70 3.22 -31.27
N ALA A 210 18.02 3.21 -32.58
CA ALA A 210 17.51 4.22 -33.51
C ALA A 210 15.97 4.18 -33.64
N GLU A 211 15.37 2.99 -33.57
CA GLU A 211 13.91 2.84 -33.59
C GLU A 211 13.31 3.24 -32.24
N ILE A 212 13.91 2.80 -31.13
CA ILE A 212 13.50 3.22 -29.78
C ILE A 212 13.52 4.74 -29.67
N ALA A 213 14.58 5.39 -30.13
CA ALA A 213 14.74 6.84 -30.11
C ALA A 213 13.63 7.53 -30.91
N LYS A 214 13.33 7.05 -32.12
CA LYS A 214 12.22 7.55 -32.94
C LYS A 214 10.88 7.43 -32.21
N GLN A 215 10.65 6.33 -31.50
CA GLN A 215 9.42 6.11 -30.72
C GLN A 215 9.34 7.04 -29.50
N LEU A 216 10.42 7.16 -28.74
CA LEU A 216 10.49 8.06 -27.58
C LEU A 216 10.27 9.52 -28.00
N ASP A 217 10.98 9.99 -29.01
CA ASP A 217 10.93 11.40 -29.42
C ASP A 217 9.63 11.73 -30.15
N GLY A 218 9.04 10.77 -30.86
CA GLY A 218 7.68 10.89 -31.39
C GLY A 218 6.67 11.03 -30.26
N PHE A 219 6.73 10.14 -29.26
CA PHE A 219 5.79 10.12 -28.15
C PHE A 219 5.90 11.38 -27.29
N GLY A 220 7.11 11.83 -27.00
CA GLY A 220 7.34 13.07 -26.24
C GLY A 220 6.72 14.31 -26.91
N LYS A 221 6.51 14.30 -28.23
CA LYS A 221 5.84 15.39 -28.96
C LYS A 221 4.33 15.21 -29.04
N ASP A 222 3.86 13.99 -29.28
CA ASP A 222 2.44 13.73 -29.53
C ASP A 222 1.65 13.44 -28.25
N ALA A 223 2.30 13.11 -27.12
CA ALA A 223 1.64 12.53 -25.95
C ALA A 223 0.46 13.36 -25.43
N ALA A 224 0.60 14.69 -25.35
CA ALA A 224 -0.48 15.58 -24.93
C ALA A 224 -1.68 15.53 -25.90
N GLU A 225 -1.43 15.51 -27.21
CA GLU A 225 -2.48 15.40 -28.24
C GLU A 225 -3.19 14.03 -28.17
N ILE A 226 -2.41 12.95 -28.01
CA ILE A 226 -2.94 11.60 -27.87
C ILE A 226 -3.81 11.50 -26.61
N GLU A 227 -3.38 12.09 -25.50
CA GLU A 227 -4.14 12.12 -24.26
C GLU A 227 -5.46 12.87 -24.42
N ILE A 228 -5.45 14.06 -25.04
CA ILE A 228 -6.67 14.84 -25.31
C ILE A 228 -7.63 14.04 -26.19
N PHE A 229 -7.14 13.43 -27.27
CA PHE A 229 -7.96 12.59 -28.14
C PHE A 229 -8.58 11.43 -27.38
N LYS A 230 -7.78 10.73 -26.57
CA LYS A 230 -8.24 9.60 -25.76
C LYS A 230 -9.30 10.03 -24.75
N LYS A 231 -9.14 11.18 -24.09
CA LYS A 231 -10.16 11.73 -23.18
C LYS A 231 -11.46 12.06 -23.89
N ALA A 232 -11.38 12.59 -25.12
CA ALA A 232 -12.56 12.96 -25.89
C ALA A 232 -13.31 11.76 -26.50
N LYS A 233 -12.58 10.71 -26.90
CA LYS A 233 -13.14 9.56 -27.65
C LYS A 233 -13.20 8.26 -26.86
N GLY A 234 -12.51 8.15 -25.73
CA GLY A 234 -12.38 6.93 -24.94
C GLY A 234 -11.36 5.92 -25.49
N GLU A 235 -10.80 6.17 -26.68
CA GLU A 235 -9.93 5.25 -27.41
C GLU A 235 -8.68 5.96 -27.94
N PHE A 236 -7.61 5.21 -28.21
CA PHE A 236 -6.42 5.77 -28.85
C PHE A 236 -6.70 6.11 -30.33
N PRO A 237 -5.99 7.10 -30.91
CA PRO A 237 -6.07 7.36 -32.35
C PRO A 237 -5.73 6.12 -33.16
N ALA A 238 -6.41 5.89 -34.28
CA ALA A 238 -6.20 4.70 -35.13
C ALA A 238 -4.75 4.55 -35.62
N TRP A 239 -4.03 5.67 -35.80
CA TRP A 239 -2.62 5.68 -36.21
C TRP A 239 -1.64 5.35 -35.06
N PHE A 240 -2.09 5.32 -33.80
CA PHE A 240 -1.20 5.12 -32.64
C PHE A 240 -0.44 3.80 -32.74
N GLY A 241 -1.13 2.69 -33.01
CA GLY A 241 -0.49 1.37 -33.14
C GLY A 241 0.48 1.27 -34.31
N THR A 242 0.21 2.00 -35.41
CA THR A 242 1.10 2.04 -36.58
C THR A 242 2.34 2.88 -36.32
N ARG A 243 2.18 4.04 -35.66
CA ARG A 243 3.29 4.96 -35.36
C ARG A 243 4.16 4.41 -34.25
N TYR A 244 3.54 3.81 -33.22
CA TYR A 244 4.17 3.21 -32.05
C TYR A 244 4.23 1.69 -32.11
N ALA A 245 4.71 1.15 -33.24
CA ALA A 245 4.72 -0.30 -33.49
C ALA A 245 5.57 -1.12 -32.50
N LEU A 246 6.59 -0.52 -31.87
CA LEU A 246 7.38 -1.17 -30.81
C LEU A 246 6.67 -1.21 -29.46
N ASN A 247 5.53 -0.53 -29.32
CA ASN A 247 4.76 -0.53 -28.10
C ASN A 247 4.21 -1.94 -27.86
N ALA A 248 4.84 -2.68 -26.96
CA ALA A 248 4.36 -3.98 -26.54
C ALA A 248 3.38 -3.78 -25.38
N PRO A 249 2.04 -3.85 -25.62
CA PRO A 249 1.10 -3.87 -24.51
C PRO A 249 1.49 -5.02 -23.58
N GLU A 250 1.37 -4.79 -22.27
CA GLU A 250 1.70 -5.82 -21.29
C GLU A 250 0.75 -7.01 -21.54
N VAL A 251 1.30 -8.11 -22.07
CA VAL A 251 0.54 -9.35 -22.23
C VAL A 251 0.30 -9.88 -20.81
N GLU A 252 -0.85 -9.57 -20.25
CA GLU A 252 -1.37 -10.35 -19.12
C GLU A 252 -1.53 -11.79 -19.62
N ILE A 253 -0.70 -12.69 -19.11
CA ILE A 253 -0.76 -14.11 -19.44
C ILE A 253 -2.11 -14.64 -18.91
N GLY A 254 -3.09 -14.74 -19.82
CA GLY A 254 -4.26 -15.61 -19.76
C GLY A 254 -5.52 -15.08 -19.06
N ARG A 255 -6.50 -14.59 -19.83
CA ARG A 255 -7.93 -14.66 -19.47
C ARG A 255 -8.80 -15.06 -20.66
N SER A 256 -9.44 -16.23 -20.54
CA SER A 256 -10.50 -16.76 -21.41
C SER A 256 -11.78 -15.92 -21.31
N PRO A 257 -12.57 -15.75 -22.40
CA PRO A 257 -13.66 -14.79 -22.48
C PRO A 257 -14.95 -15.32 -21.83
N ARG A 258 -14.97 -15.50 -20.51
CA ARG A 258 -16.21 -15.65 -19.71
C ARG A 258 -16.01 -15.15 -18.27
N ALA A 259 -15.89 -13.84 -18.09
CA ALA A 259 -16.20 -13.17 -16.81
C ALA A 259 -16.17 -11.65 -17.01
N VAL A 260 -17.31 -11.11 -17.47
CA VAL A 260 -17.67 -9.72 -17.17
C VAL A 260 -17.91 -9.67 -15.66
N GLN A 261 -17.31 -8.70 -14.98
CA GLN A 261 -17.30 -8.44 -13.52
C GLN A 261 -16.21 -9.16 -12.70
N ARG A 262 -15.04 -8.51 -12.53
CA ARG A 262 -14.54 -7.97 -11.24
C ARG A 262 -13.08 -7.50 -11.34
N ARG A 263 -12.80 -6.47 -10.54
CA ARG A 263 -11.69 -5.50 -10.54
C ARG A 263 -10.28 -6.09 -10.39
N ASN A 264 -9.34 -5.36 -10.98
CA ASN A 264 -7.88 -5.51 -10.94
C ASN A 264 -7.31 -5.37 -9.53
N SER A 265 -6.55 -6.38 -9.10
CA SER A 265 -5.60 -6.33 -7.99
C SER A 265 -4.23 -6.69 -8.56
N PHE A 266 -3.33 -5.71 -8.65
CA PHE A 266 -1.89 -5.94 -8.81
C PHE A 266 -1.34 -6.04 -7.40
N SER A 267 -1.08 -7.26 -6.94
CA SER A 267 -0.35 -7.54 -5.70
C SER A 267 0.99 -8.19 -6.04
N ASP A 268 2.00 -7.70 -5.35
CA ASP A 268 3.21 -8.38 -4.89
C ASP A 268 4.23 -8.88 -5.91
N ASP A 269 5.34 -8.14 -5.98
CA ASP A 269 6.71 -8.66 -6.11
C ASP A 269 7.68 -7.53 -5.71
N PHE A 270 7.70 -7.19 -4.42
CA PHE A 270 8.74 -6.31 -3.85
C PHE A 270 9.45 -6.90 -2.61
N ASN A 271 9.05 -8.06 -2.11
CA ASN A 271 9.69 -8.67 -0.93
C ASN A 271 10.20 -10.08 -1.23
N THR A 272 11.43 -10.16 -1.74
CA THR A 272 12.28 -11.34 -1.55
C THR A 272 13.74 -10.91 -1.46
N PHE A 273 14.23 -10.70 -0.24
CA PHE A 273 15.65 -10.87 0.08
C PHE A 273 15.83 -12.35 0.38
N GLU A 274 16.52 -13.08 -0.49
CA GLU A 274 16.90 -14.48 -0.24
C GLU A 274 18.17 -14.50 0.61
N GLU A 275 18.07 -15.12 1.79
CA GLU A 275 19.19 -15.49 2.64
C GLU A 275 19.49 -16.97 2.35
N GLU A 276 20.68 -17.26 1.82
CA GLU A 276 21.16 -18.62 1.60
C GLU A 276 21.42 -19.29 2.95
N GLN A 277 20.75 -20.42 3.24
CA GLN A 277 21.16 -21.33 4.31
C GLN A 277 21.57 -22.69 3.76
N GLN A 278 22.82 -23.02 4.09
CA GLN A 278 23.49 -24.29 3.88
C GLN A 278 22.77 -25.42 4.57
N THR A 279 22.65 -26.53 3.85
CA THR A 279 22.24 -27.83 4.35
C THR A 279 23.24 -28.34 5.39
N GLN A 280 22.81 -28.48 6.65
CA GLN A 280 23.50 -29.35 7.60
C GLN A 280 22.46 -30.14 8.40
N GLU A 281 22.55 -31.45 8.21
CA GLU A 281 21.70 -32.49 8.78
C GLU A 281 22.27 -32.90 10.16
N SER A 282 21.46 -32.83 11.22
CA SER A 282 21.70 -33.63 12.43
C SER A 282 20.44 -33.84 13.29
N ALA A 283 20.01 -35.10 13.35
CA ALA A 283 19.39 -35.88 14.42
C ALA A 283 18.51 -35.25 15.53
N LEU A 284 17.22 -35.65 15.51
CA LEU A 284 16.37 -36.18 16.59
C LEU A 284 16.40 -35.56 18.01
N ALA A 285 15.28 -34.94 18.41
CA ALA A 285 14.66 -35.12 19.73
C ALA A 285 13.16 -34.76 19.68
N GLN A 286 12.29 -35.69 20.09
CA GLN A 286 10.84 -35.49 20.21
C GLN A 286 10.48 -34.85 21.54
N THR A 287 9.65 -33.80 21.55
CA THR A 287 8.68 -33.45 22.62
C THR A 287 7.62 -32.45 22.06
N PRO A 288 6.54 -32.14 22.80
CA PRO A 288 5.14 -32.48 22.51
C PRO A 288 4.47 -31.58 21.44
N ARG A 289 3.56 -32.18 20.65
CA ARG A 289 2.78 -31.52 19.59
C ARG A 289 1.91 -30.38 20.13
N THR A 290 2.44 -29.15 20.11
CA THR A 290 1.63 -27.93 20.10
C THR A 290 1.28 -27.67 18.63
N ILE A 291 -0.02 -27.68 18.33
CA ILE A 291 -0.53 -27.38 16.98
C ILE A 291 -0.14 -25.93 16.67
N PRO A 292 0.58 -25.64 15.57
CA PRO A 292 0.99 -24.28 15.25
C PRO A 292 -0.25 -23.41 15.03
N LYS A 293 -0.41 -22.37 15.85
CA LYS A 293 -1.47 -21.36 15.67
C LYS A 293 -1.14 -20.57 14.40
N HIS A 294 -1.84 -20.88 13.32
CA HIS A 294 -1.63 -20.26 12.01
C HIS A 294 -2.04 -18.77 11.94
N ILE A 295 -2.82 -18.31 12.92
CA ILE A 295 -3.21 -16.91 13.07
C ILE A 295 -2.60 -16.36 14.37
N ILE A 296 -1.87 -15.25 14.25
CA ILE A 296 -1.30 -14.50 15.36
C ILE A 296 -2.12 -13.23 15.55
N VAL A 297 -2.58 -12.99 16.78
CA VAL A 297 -3.32 -11.78 17.19
C VAL A 297 -2.35 -10.91 17.98
N THR A 298 -2.18 -9.64 17.61
CA THR A 298 -1.30 -8.71 18.33
C THR A 298 -2.06 -7.42 18.64
N PRO A 299 -2.04 -6.93 19.89
CA PRO A 299 -1.34 -7.46 21.08
C PRO A 299 -2.04 -8.67 21.73
N ASP A 300 -1.29 -9.43 22.55
CA ASP A 300 -1.78 -10.62 23.29
C ASP A 300 -2.78 -10.30 24.41
N GLU A 301 -2.84 -9.04 24.84
CA GLU A 301 -3.77 -8.50 25.82
C GLU A 301 -4.20 -7.10 25.37
N PHE A 302 -5.51 -6.83 25.31
CA PHE A 302 -6.01 -5.53 24.90
C PHE A 302 -6.20 -4.60 26.10
N THR A 303 -5.62 -3.40 26.04
CA THR A 303 -5.82 -2.38 27.08
C THR A 303 -6.73 -1.27 26.59
N PHE A 304 -7.87 -1.07 27.28
CA PHE A 304 -8.79 0.01 26.99
C PHE A 304 -8.73 1.08 28.09
N LYS A 305 -8.78 2.36 27.69
CA LYS A 305 -8.89 3.49 28.64
C LYS A 305 -10.33 3.60 29.12
N LYS A 306 -10.57 3.61 30.44
CA LYS A 306 -11.87 4.01 30.99
C LYS A 306 -12.07 5.52 30.77
N PRO A 307 -13.20 5.97 30.21
CA PRO A 307 -13.46 7.40 30.07
C PRO A 307 -13.70 8.03 31.45
N SER A 308 -12.90 9.04 31.81
CA SER A 308 -13.00 9.80 33.05
C SER A 308 -14.05 10.92 33.03
N SER A 309 -14.82 11.08 31.94
CA SER A 309 -16.00 11.97 31.89
C SER A 309 -16.94 11.61 30.73
N ILE A 310 -18.21 12.01 30.85
CA ILE A 310 -19.37 11.65 30.00
C ILE A 310 -19.31 12.23 28.56
N THR A 311 -18.21 12.82 28.10
CA THR A 311 -18.25 13.64 26.87
C THR A 311 -17.12 13.45 25.85
N ALA A 312 -16.36 12.35 25.88
CA ALA A 312 -15.40 12.05 24.80
C ALA A 312 -15.29 10.55 24.48
N PRO A 313 -15.45 10.12 23.21
CA PRO A 313 -15.19 8.74 22.81
C PRO A 313 -13.68 8.45 22.86
N ALA A 314 -13.29 7.36 23.54
CA ALA A 314 -11.91 6.89 23.54
C ALA A 314 -11.44 6.52 22.11
N PRO A 315 -10.15 6.74 21.76
CA PRO A 315 -9.62 6.35 20.46
C PRO A 315 -9.72 4.83 20.27
N PRO A 316 -10.05 4.34 19.05
CA PRO A 316 -10.12 2.91 18.78
C PRO A 316 -8.73 2.27 18.90
N THR A 317 -8.67 1.06 19.45
CA THR A 317 -7.45 0.25 19.51
C THR A 317 -7.36 -0.60 18.25
N ASN A 318 -6.23 -0.54 17.55
CA ASN A 318 -5.99 -1.40 16.38
C ASN A 318 -5.47 -2.77 16.82
N ILE A 319 -6.06 -3.82 16.27
CA ILE A 319 -5.68 -5.21 16.45
C ILE A 319 -5.13 -5.73 15.14
N PHE A 320 -3.95 -6.33 15.17
CA PHE A 320 -3.33 -6.93 13.99
C PHE A 320 -3.56 -8.43 14.01
N LEU A 321 -4.11 -8.96 12.91
CA LEU A 321 -4.29 -10.38 12.68
C LEU A 321 -3.35 -10.78 11.55
N GLN A 322 -2.33 -11.57 11.87
CA GLN A 322 -1.35 -12.08 10.91
C GLN A 322 -1.61 -13.55 10.64
N ASN A 323 -1.74 -13.91 9.37
CA ASN A 323 -1.81 -15.28 8.91
C ASN A 323 -0.40 -15.75 8.52
N THR A 324 0.11 -16.77 9.20
CA THR A 324 1.42 -17.38 8.90
C THR A 324 1.30 -18.64 8.05
N SER A 325 0.08 -18.98 7.63
CA SER A 325 -0.16 -20.14 6.77
C SER A 325 -0.16 -19.79 5.28
N PRO A 326 0.17 -20.78 4.42
CA PRO A 326 0.09 -20.64 2.97
C PRO A 326 -1.36 -20.66 2.44
N LEU A 327 -2.38 -20.72 3.31
CA LEU A 327 -3.79 -20.75 2.93
C LEU A 327 -4.54 -19.51 3.44
N PRO A 328 -5.54 -19.00 2.70
CA PRO A 328 -6.38 -17.92 3.20
C PRO A 328 -7.31 -18.40 4.31
N TYR A 329 -7.53 -17.53 5.31
CA TYR A 329 -8.42 -17.76 6.44
C TYR A 329 -9.55 -16.72 6.47
N LEU A 330 -10.73 -17.16 6.86
CA LEU A 330 -11.86 -16.33 7.24
C LEU A 330 -11.90 -16.23 8.76
N ILE A 331 -11.82 -15.00 9.30
CA ILE A 331 -11.85 -14.73 10.73
C ILE A 331 -13.16 -14.05 11.09
N GLU A 332 -13.98 -14.72 11.90
CA GLU A 332 -15.14 -14.11 12.54
C GLU A 332 -14.72 -13.56 13.92
N ILE A 333 -14.92 -12.27 14.13
CA ILE A 333 -14.66 -11.59 15.41
C ILE A 333 -16.00 -11.38 16.10
N GLU A 334 -16.11 -11.90 17.31
CA GLU A 334 -17.29 -11.79 18.18
C GLU A 334 -16.88 -11.20 19.53
N ASP A 335 -17.55 -10.10 19.91
CA ASP A 335 -17.46 -9.56 21.27
C ASP A 335 -18.47 -10.27 22.18
N ARG A 336 -17.97 -10.99 23.19
CA ARG A 336 -18.80 -11.68 24.18
C ARG A 336 -19.14 -10.81 25.38
N SER A 337 -18.46 -9.67 25.55
CA SER A 337 -18.69 -8.75 26.67
C SER A 337 -19.87 -7.80 26.43
N GLY A 338 -20.20 -7.52 25.17
CA GLY A 338 -21.21 -6.55 24.77
C GLY A 338 -20.77 -5.10 24.93
N LEU A 339 -19.51 -4.83 25.29
CA LEU A 339 -18.98 -3.49 25.57
C LEU A 339 -18.10 -2.94 24.44
N LEU A 340 -17.83 -3.74 23.41
CA LEU A 340 -16.94 -3.40 22.31
C LEU A 340 -17.71 -3.24 21.00
N GLU A 341 -17.21 -2.35 20.15
CA GLU A 341 -17.70 -2.05 18.81
C GLU A 341 -16.57 -2.32 17.81
N ILE A 342 -16.81 -3.21 16.85
CA ILE A 342 -15.85 -3.53 15.79
C ILE A 342 -16.06 -2.53 14.64
N VAL A 343 -15.08 -1.67 14.41
CA VAL A 343 -15.18 -0.61 13.40
C VAL A 343 -14.86 -1.18 12.02
N THR A 344 -15.90 -1.45 11.23
CA THR A 344 -15.77 -1.87 9.83
C THR A 344 -15.95 -0.66 8.89
N LYS A 345 -14.96 -0.35 8.05
CA LYS A 345 -15.13 0.63 6.96
C LYS A 345 -15.95 -0.03 5.84
N THR A 346 -17.26 0.02 5.91
CA THR A 346 -18.11 -0.42 4.79
C THR A 346 -17.97 0.58 3.64
N GLN A 347 -17.57 0.10 2.46
CA GLN A 347 -17.57 0.86 1.22
C GLN A 347 -19.02 1.30 0.88
N ALA A 348 -19.33 2.58 1.05
CA ALA A 348 -20.57 3.15 0.52
C ALA A 348 -20.48 3.18 -1.02
N THR A 349 -21.24 2.30 -1.67
CA THR A 349 -21.55 2.39 -3.10
C THR A 349 -22.96 2.95 -3.22
N LEU A 350 -23.08 4.10 -3.89
CA LEU A 350 -24.26 4.70 -4.53
C LEU A 350 -25.63 4.06 -4.23
N GLN A 351 -26.46 4.75 -3.45
CA GLN A 351 -27.87 4.97 -3.75
C GLN A 351 -28.32 6.25 -3.04
N THR A 352 -28.89 7.16 -3.82
CA THR A 352 -29.60 8.36 -3.38
C THR A 352 -30.92 7.91 -2.77
N GLU A 353 -31.10 7.97 -1.44
CA GLU A 353 -32.42 8.05 -0.81
C GLU A 353 -32.32 8.88 0.48
N GLU A 354 -33.45 9.47 0.83
CA GLU A 354 -33.65 10.63 1.69
C GLU A 354 -33.17 10.47 3.14
N ARG A 355 -32.79 11.60 3.74
CA ARG A 355 -32.71 11.76 5.20
C ARG A 355 -34.09 11.51 5.80
N ASP A 356 -34.17 10.55 6.71
CA ASP A 356 -35.16 10.55 7.79
C ASP A 356 -34.42 10.46 9.14
N GLU A 357 -34.49 11.54 9.91
CA GLU A 357 -33.89 11.68 11.24
C GLU A 357 -34.72 10.97 12.31
N THR A 358 -34.86 9.63 12.27
CA THR A 358 -35.50 8.91 13.40
C THR A 358 -35.09 7.43 13.52
N ASN A 359 -33.79 7.09 13.61
CA ASN A 359 -33.36 5.84 14.25
C ASN A 359 -31.84 5.78 14.51
N PRO A 360 -31.37 5.49 15.74
CA PRO A 360 -29.96 5.18 15.96
C PRO A 360 -29.70 3.73 15.51
N GLU A 361 -29.07 3.55 14.35
CA GLU A 361 -28.71 2.23 13.83
C GLU A 361 -27.75 1.48 14.78
N VAL A 362 -28.11 0.24 15.11
CA VAL A 362 -27.34 -0.69 15.93
C VAL A 362 -26.26 -1.33 15.06
N HIS A 363 -24.99 -1.00 15.30
CA HIS A 363 -23.85 -1.66 14.63
C HIS A 363 -23.72 -3.16 15.04
N PRO A 364 -23.30 -4.04 14.12
CA PRO A 364 -23.31 -5.48 14.37
C PRO A 364 -22.26 -5.93 15.39
N ALA A 365 -22.65 -6.84 16.31
CA ALA A 365 -21.80 -7.45 17.33
C ALA A 365 -20.72 -8.41 16.77
N LYS A 366 -20.83 -8.74 15.49
CA LYS A 366 -20.05 -9.76 14.79
C LYS A 366 -19.54 -9.18 13.47
N ALA A 367 -18.25 -9.31 13.21
CA ALA A 367 -17.64 -8.88 11.95
C ALA A 367 -16.75 -10.00 11.39
N THR A 368 -16.79 -10.17 10.07
CA THR A 368 -16.03 -11.23 9.40
C THR A 368 -15.00 -10.62 8.46
N PHE A 369 -13.76 -11.06 8.58
CA PHE A 369 -12.62 -10.58 7.80
C PHE A 369 -11.94 -11.73 7.07
N ARG A 370 -11.45 -11.47 5.86
CA ARG A 370 -10.66 -12.44 5.09
C ARG A 370 -9.20 -12.02 5.14
N ILE A 371 -8.32 -12.95 5.50
CA ILE A 371 -6.87 -12.76 5.50
C ILE A 371 -6.28 -13.68 4.44
N SER A 372 -5.50 -13.12 3.53
CA SER A 372 -4.76 -13.90 2.52
C SER A 372 -3.70 -14.79 3.17
N ALA A 373 -3.24 -15.79 2.44
CA ALA A 373 -2.04 -16.55 2.80
C ALA A 373 -0.88 -15.58 3.09
N ASN A 374 -0.13 -15.80 4.18
CA ASN A 374 0.96 -14.93 4.64
C ASN A 374 0.59 -13.44 4.82
N GLY A 375 -0.71 -13.11 4.88
CA GLY A 375 -1.23 -11.75 4.92
C GLY A 375 -1.47 -11.24 6.34
N MET A 376 -1.68 -9.93 6.48
CA MET A 376 -2.04 -9.28 7.74
C MET A 376 -3.21 -8.32 7.52
N ILE A 377 -4.11 -8.23 8.49
CA ILE A 377 -5.18 -7.21 8.55
C ILE A 377 -5.14 -6.48 9.88
N ALA A 378 -5.43 -5.18 9.86
CA ALA A 378 -5.69 -4.39 11.05
C ALA A 378 -7.20 -4.20 11.23
N VAL A 379 -7.72 -4.51 12.42
CA VAL A 379 -9.11 -4.32 12.82
C VAL A 379 -9.16 -3.33 13.97
N ALA A 380 -9.90 -2.24 13.81
CA ALA A 380 -10.11 -1.27 14.86
C ALA A 380 -11.26 -1.72 15.78
N ILE A 381 -11.01 -1.83 17.08
CA ILE A 381 -12.03 -2.09 18.10
C ILE A 381 -12.13 -0.88 19.04
N LYS A 382 -13.36 -0.41 19.24
CA LYS A 382 -13.67 0.73 20.09
C LYS A 382 -14.45 0.27 21.32
N TYR A 383 -14.15 0.86 22.48
CA TYR A 383 -14.96 0.69 23.69
C TYR A 383 -16.19 1.61 23.64
N ASN A 384 -17.38 1.05 23.88
CA ASN A 384 -18.63 1.81 23.92
C ASN A 384 -19.40 1.53 25.24
N PRO A 385 -19.33 2.44 26.23
CA PRO A 385 -19.94 2.23 27.54
C PRO A 385 -21.48 2.25 27.53
N HIS A 386 -22.11 2.76 26.45
CA HIS A 386 -23.57 2.85 26.34
C HIS A 386 -24.23 1.56 25.85
N ARG A 387 -23.45 0.54 25.51
CA ARG A 387 -23.93 -0.78 25.06
C ARG A 387 -24.24 -1.65 26.29
N SER A 388 -25.16 -1.22 27.16
CA SER A 388 -25.63 -2.05 28.27
C SER A 388 -26.74 -3.00 27.81
N LEU A 389 -26.68 -4.26 28.26
CA LEU A 389 -27.60 -5.37 28.02
C LEU A 389 -29.09 -4.97 27.97
N THR A 390 -29.65 -4.77 26.79
CA THR A 390 -31.09 -4.95 26.59
C THR A 390 -31.39 -6.44 26.47
N LYS A 391 -31.46 -7.15 27.60
CA LYS A 391 -32.29 -8.35 27.68
C LYS A 391 -33.74 -7.90 27.50
N LYS A 392 -34.27 -8.03 26.29
CA LYS A 392 -35.70 -7.85 26.06
C LYS A 392 -36.44 -8.96 26.81
N PRO A 393 -37.38 -8.66 27.73
CA PRO A 393 -38.19 -9.68 28.36
C PRO A 393 -39.14 -10.27 27.32
N SER A 394 -39.00 -11.56 27.04
CA SER A 394 -40.00 -12.34 26.32
C SER A 394 -41.21 -12.54 27.23
N SER A 395 -42.32 -11.87 26.93
CA SER A 395 -43.65 -12.14 27.48
C SER A 395 -44.43 -13.07 26.53
N PRO A 396 -45.46 -13.80 27.01
CA PRO A 396 -45.46 -15.26 26.94
C PRO A 396 -46.36 -15.82 25.85
N GLU A 397 -45.92 -16.88 25.18
CA GLU A 397 -46.83 -17.79 24.48
C GLU A 397 -47.14 -19.02 25.34
N LYS A 398 -48.43 -19.36 25.32
CA LYS A 398 -49.11 -20.25 26.24
C LYS A 398 -48.78 -21.73 25.98
N SER A 399 -48.45 -22.41 27.08
CA SER A 399 -48.88 -23.76 27.47
C SER A 399 -49.01 -24.88 26.43
N SER A 400 -48.26 -25.97 26.64
CA SER A 400 -48.85 -27.31 26.82
C SER A 400 -47.88 -28.31 27.47
N VAL A 401 -48.11 -28.57 28.77
CA VAL A 401 -48.13 -29.86 29.50
C VAL A 401 -47.17 -31.01 29.08
N LYS A 402 -46.24 -31.42 29.97
CA LYS A 402 -46.25 -32.71 30.72
C LYS A 402 -44.97 -32.96 31.57
N LYS A 403 -45.17 -32.96 32.90
CA LYS A 403 -44.67 -33.89 33.96
C LYS A 403 -43.38 -34.71 33.72
N SER A 404 -42.37 -34.56 34.58
CA SER A 404 -41.98 -35.57 35.61
C SER A 404 -40.80 -35.09 36.47
N MET A 405 -40.84 -35.46 37.75
CA MET A 405 -39.88 -35.22 38.84
C MET A 405 -38.54 -35.93 38.61
N ASN A 406 -37.41 -35.32 39.03
CA ASN A 406 -36.66 -35.65 40.26
C ASN A 406 -35.23 -35.07 40.24
N GLY A 407 -34.77 -34.56 41.39
CA GLY A 407 -33.43 -34.90 41.89
C GLY A 407 -32.30 -33.87 41.72
N ASN A 408 -31.98 -33.24 42.85
CA ASN A 408 -30.68 -32.78 43.31
C ASN A 408 -30.02 -31.50 42.75
N SER A 409 -29.82 -30.61 43.72
CA SER A 409 -28.79 -29.59 43.89
C SER A 409 -27.42 -29.96 43.31
N ASP A 410 -26.85 -29.03 42.56
CA ASP A 410 -25.45 -28.63 42.77
C ASP A 410 -25.29 -27.15 42.39
N GLU A 411 -24.54 -26.45 43.22
CA GLU A 411 -24.13 -25.06 43.06
C GLU A 411 -23.47 -24.85 41.69
N SER A 412 -23.85 -23.80 40.96
CA SER A 412 -22.99 -23.27 39.90
C SER A 412 -22.87 -21.76 40.03
N ALA A 413 -21.62 -21.34 40.14
CA ALA A 413 -21.14 -19.99 40.34
C ALA A 413 -21.81 -18.99 39.40
N MET A 414 -22.11 -17.81 39.95
CA MET A 414 -22.37 -16.60 39.17
C MET A 414 -21.18 -16.37 38.22
N ASN A 415 -21.33 -16.75 36.95
CA ASN A 415 -20.34 -16.46 35.91
C ASN A 415 -20.26 -14.93 35.71
N GLU A 416 -19.16 -14.34 36.18
CA GLU A 416 -18.76 -12.99 35.78
C GLU A 416 -18.65 -12.89 34.25
N PRO A 417 -18.99 -11.74 33.63
CA PRO A 417 -18.82 -11.58 32.19
C PRO A 417 -17.33 -11.64 31.82
N LEU A 418 -16.94 -12.73 31.18
CA LEU A 418 -15.59 -12.95 30.66
C LEU A 418 -15.23 -11.82 29.68
N GLN A 419 -14.22 -11.01 30.05
CA GLN A 419 -13.69 -9.90 29.25
C GLN A 419 -12.77 -10.44 28.13
N VAL A 420 -13.35 -11.12 27.14
CA VAL A 420 -12.63 -11.75 26.03
C VAL A 420 -13.27 -11.40 24.68
N VAL A 421 -12.41 -11.19 23.69
CA VAL A 421 -12.79 -11.14 22.27
C VAL A 421 -12.50 -12.50 21.65
N SER A 422 -13.48 -13.07 20.97
CA SER A 422 -13.35 -14.38 20.32
C SER A 422 -13.07 -14.21 18.82
N PHE A 423 -12.05 -14.89 18.32
CA PHE A 423 -11.64 -14.93 16.92
C PHE A 423 -11.78 -16.36 16.40
N ARG A 424 -12.84 -16.62 15.63
CA ARG A 424 -13.06 -17.91 15.00
C ARG A 424 -12.37 -17.94 13.64
N CYS A 425 -11.34 -18.76 13.50
CA CYS A 425 -10.51 -18.87 12.30
C CYS A 425 -10.94 -20.09 11.48
N ILE A 426 -11.44 -19.86 10.26
CA ILE A 426 -11.96 -20.89 9.36
C ILE A 426 -11.13 -20.89 8.08
N PRO A 427 -10.43 -21.98 7.73
CA PRO A 427 -9.70 -22.06 6.48
C PRO A 427 -10.67 -22.05 5.29
N GLU A 428 -10.35 -21.27 4.27
CA GLU A 428 -11.18 -21.15 3.06
C GLU A 428 -10.94 -22.38 2.16
N LYS A 429 -12.00 -23.15 1.87
CA LYS A 429 -11.88 -24.37 1.04
C LYS A 429 -11.51 -24.02 -0.39
N ILE A 430 -10.31 -24.42 -0.83
CA ILE A 430 -9.90 -24.39 -2.23
C ILE A 430 -10.32 -25.73 -2.85
N ALA A 431 -11.10 -25.69 -3.93
CA ALA A 431 -11.37 -26.88 -4.73
C ALA A 431 -10.00 -27.40 -5.25
N ASP A 432 -9.67 -28.64 -4.90
CA ASP A 432 -8.44 -29.38 -5.24
C ASP A 432 -7.26 -29.36 -4.24
N ALA A 433 -7.46 -28.94 -2.99
CA ALA A 433 -6.46 -29.18 -1.92
C ALA A 433 -7.05 -29.98 -0.75
N VAL A 434 -6.34 -31.04 -0.34
CA VAL A 434 -6.62 -31.81 0.89
C VAL A 434 -6.47 -30.86 2.09
N PRO A 435 -7.49 -30.69 2.95
CA PRO A 435 -7.51 -29.64 3.95
C PRO A 435 -6.68 -30.03 5.18
N ASP A 436 -5.47 -29.49 5.30
CA ASP A 436 -4.67 -29.56 6.54
C ASP A 436 -4.94 -28.39 7.50
N GLY A 437 -6.03 -27.63 7.28
CA GLY A 437 -6.49 -26.58 8.19
C GLY A 437 -7.72 -27.01 8.97
N GLU A 438 -7.58 -27.29 10.26
CA GLU A 438 -8.75 -27.36 11.16
C GLU A 438 -9.21 -25.95 11.53
N SER A 439 -10.53 -25.74 11.68
CA SER A 439 -11.04 -24.49 12.22
C SER A 439 -10.73 -24.41 13.71
N PHE A 440 -10.17 -23.30 14.18
CA PHE A 440 -9.85 -23.09 15.59
C PHE A 440 -10.33 -21.72 16.07
N THR A 441 -10.55 -21.60 17.39
CA THR A 441 -10.96 -20.35 18.03
C THR A 441 -9.81 -19.84 18.89
N LEU A 442 -9.47 -18.56 18.72
CA LEU A 442 -8.57 -17.83 19.62
C LEU A 442 -9.41 -16.91 20.50
N GLU A 443 -9.13 -16.89 21.80
CA GLU A 443 -9.73 -15.93 22.73
C GLU A 443 -8.62 -15.06 23.29
N THR A 444 -8.78 -13.74 23.18
CA THR A 444 -7.80 -12.77 23.65
C THR A 444 -8.45 -11.91 24.75
N PRO A 445 -7.90 -11.91 25.98
CA PRO A 445 -8.44 -11.14 27.08
C PRO A 445 -8.22 -9.64 26.88
N PHE A 446 -9.07 -8.83 27.50
CA PHE A 446 -8.88 -7.39 27.60
C PHE A 446 -8.99 -6.90 29.03
N VAL A 447 -8.29 -5.79 29.33
CA VAL A 447 -8.26 -5.16 30.64
C VAL A 447 -8.49 -3.66 30.50
N PHE A 448 -9.18 -3.10 31.49
CA PHE A 448 -9.36 -1.66 31.64
C PHE A 448 -8.32 -1.08 32.59
N LYS A 449 -7.56 -0.07 32.14
CA LYS A 449 -6.66 0.69 33.03
C LYS A 449 -7.24 2.07 33.34
N ASP A 450 -7.16 2.45 34.61
CA ASP A 450 -7.30 3.83 35.08
C ASP A 450 -5.91 4.48 34.93
N ILE A 451 -5.80 5.54 34.11
CA ILE A 451 -4.60 6.39 34.02
C ILE A 451 -5.00 7.80 34.42
#